data_AF-A0A942XSN8-F1
#
_entry.id   AF-A0A942XSN8-F1
#
_cell.length_a   1.000
_cell.length_b   1.000
_cell.length_c   1.000
_cell.angle_alpha   90.00
_cell.angle_beta   90.00
_cell.angle_gamma   90.00
#
_symmetry.space_group_name_H-M   'P 1'
#
loop_
_entity.id
_entity.type
_entity.pdbx_description
1 polymer ?
#
loop_
_entity_poly.entity_id
_entity_poly.type
_entity_poly.pdbx_seq_one_letter_code
_entity_poly.pdbx_strand_id
1 'polypeptide(L)'
;MTSSVPQPSRRIASNLLWTPQGLVRHPLLTLGADGRVLTAGSCPDPDRLAATEFYAGLLVPDFPADYRAAFDGMRAAALPLSELLPQAVTPGGVLVVISGLDYESLRLTPQSQIRKL
;
A
#
# COMPACT_ATOMS: atom_id res chain seq x y z
N MET A 1 4.76 30.80 -22.39
CA MET A 1 3.79 29.74 -22.06
C MET A 1 4.48 28.76 -21.13
N THR A 2 4.23 28.84 -19.82
CA THR A 2 4.68 27.81 -18.88
C THR A 2 3.76 26.60 -19.07
N SER A 3 4.21 25.61 -19.84
CA SER A 3 3.50 24.33 -19.95
C SER A 3 3.67 23.59 -18.63
N SER A 4 2.72 23.78 -17.72
CA SER A 4 2.57 22.95 -16.53
C SER A 4 2.07 21.60 -17.00
N VAL A 5 2.99 20.69 -17.35
CA VAL A 5 2.62 19.29 -17.60
C VAL A 5 1.91 18.79 -16.33
N PRO A 6 0.65 18.37 -16.38
CA PRO A 6 0.02 17.74 -15.23
C PRO A 6 0.92 16.59 -14.81
N GLN A 7 1.40 16.58 -13.56
CA GLN A 7 2.22 15.47 -13.08
C GLN A 7 1.43 14.18 -13.33
N PRO A 8 1.99 13.24 -14.11
CA PRO A 8 1.21 12.08 -14.53
C PRO A 8 0.84 11.28 -13.29
N SER A 9 -0.45 10.98 -13.17
CA SER A 9 -0.96 10.08 -12.14
C SER A 9 -0.21 8.75 -12.22
N ARG A 10 0.35 8.29 -11.10
CA ARG A 10 1.08 7.02 -11.04
C ARG A 10 0.08 5.88 -10.94
N ARG A 11 0.28 4.81 -11.72
CA ARG A 11 -0.50 3.58 -11.59
C ARG A 11 0.31 2.54 -10.84
N ILE A 12 -0.25 2.00 -9.77
CA ILE A 12 0.43 1.06 -8.89
C ILE A 12 -0.40 -0.20 -8.74
N ALA A 13 0.18 -1.33 -9.10
CA ALA A 13 -0.34 -2.65 -8.82
C ALA A 13 0.40 -3.32 -7.66
N SER A 14 -0.28 -4.22 -6.96
CA SER A 14 0.30 -5.01 -5.88
C SER A 14 -0.41 -6.36 -5.72
N ASN A 15 0.03 -7.20 -4.77
CA ASN A 15 -0.65 -8.46 -4.49
C ASN A 15 -1.95 -8.22 -3.74
N LEU A 16 -1.89 -7.35 -2.72
CA LEU A 16 -3.01 -7.05 -1.84
C LEU A 16 -3.12 -5.55 -1.57
N LEU A 17 -4.33 -5.10 -1.29
CA LEU A 17 -4.64 -3.79 -0.74
C LEU A 17 -5.47 -3.98 0.52
N TRP A 18 -5.06 -3.30 1.60
CA TRP A 18 -5.86 -3.20 2.80
C TRP A 18 -6.92 -2.12 2.64
N THR A 19 -8.15 -2.43 3.05
CA THR A 19 -9.25 -1.48 3.20
C THR A 19 -9.96 -1.74 4.54
N PRO A 20 -10.68 -0.76 5.10
CA PRO A 20 -11.52 -0.98 6.28
C PRO A 20 -12.56 -2.11 6.10
N GLN A 21 -12.96 -2.41 4.86
CA GLN A 21 -13.93 -3.46 4.51
C GLN A 21 -13.28 -4.83 4.32
N GLY A 22 -11.95 -4.91 4.29
CA GLY A 22 -11.19 -6.15 4.08
C GLY A 22 -10.09 -6.03 3.03
N LEU A 23 -9.55 -7.17 2.60
CA LEU A 23 -8.48 -7.22 1.61
C LEU A 23 -9.01 -7.28 0.19
N VAL A 24 -8.43 -6.48 -0.68
CA VAL A 24 -8.63 -6.56 -2.13
C VAL A 24 -7.42 -7.26 -2.75
N ARG A 25 -7.67 -8.26 -3.59
CA ARG A 25 -6.62 -8.97 -4.36
C ARG A 25 -6.38 -8.29 -5.70
N HIS A 26 -5.14 -8.35 -6.17
CA HIS A 26 -4.70 -7.75 -7.43
C HIS A 26 -5.12 -6.27 -7.59
N PRO A 27 -4.93 -5.43 -6.54
CA PRO A 27 -5.32 -4.03 -6.62
C PRO A 27 -4.56 -3.31 -7.72
N LEU A 28 -5.24 -2.36 -8.35
CA LEU A 28 -4.65 -1.33 -9.20
C LEU A 28 -5.10 0.03 -8.67
N LEU A 29 -4.15 0.80 -8.17
CA LEU A 29 -4.34 2.16 -7.68
C LEU A 29 -3.93 3.18 -8.74
N THR A 30 -4.66 4.28 -8.80
CA THR A 30 -4.19 5.50 -9.46
C THR A 30 -3.91 6.54 -8.38
N LEU A 31 -2.68 7.06 -8.36
CA LEU A 31 -2.27 8.11 -7.42
C LEU A 31 -2.28 9.48 -8.07
N GLY A 32 -2.69 10.48 -7.30
CA GLY A 32 -2.53 11.88 -7.64
C GLY A 32 -1.08 12.32 -7.52
N ALA A 33 -0.80 13.53 -8.00
CA ALA A 33 0.49 14.18 -7.89
C ALA A 33 0.96 14.37 -6.43
N ASP A 34 0.01 14.46 -5.50
CA ASP A 34 0.22 14.56 -4.06
C ASP A 34 0.46 13.20 -3.37
N GLY A 35 0.54 12.10 -4.14
CA GLY A 35 0.73 10.75 -3.64
C GLY A 35 -0.53 10.12 -3.04
N ARG A 36 -1.68 10.82 -3.08
CA ARG A 36 -2.94 10.28 -2.56
C ARG A 36 -3.60 9.34 -3.56
N VAL A 37 -4.33 8.36 -3.05
CA VAL A 37 -5.11 7.44 -3.87
C VAL A 37 -6.32 8.17 -4.45
N LEU A 38 -6.40 8.27 -5.78
CA LEU A 38 -7.54 8.84 -6.51
C LEU A 38 -8.58 7.76 -6.82
N THR A 39 -8.12 6.59 -7.28
CA THR A 39 -8.98 5.45 -7.59
C THR A 39 -8.32 4.15 -7.15
N ALA A 40 -9.14 3.18 -6.75
CA ALA A 40 -8.75 1.83 -6.45
C ALA A 40 -9.67 0.86 -7.19
N GLY A 41 -9.09 -0.10 -7.90
CA GLY A 41 -9.80 -1.18 -8.57
C GLY A 41 -9.01 -2.48 -8.49
N SER A 42 -9.44 -3.50 -9.23
CA SER A 42 -8.73 -4.78 -9.36
C SER A 42 -8.33 -5.01 -10.82
N CYS A 43 -7.09 -5.41 -11.05
CA CYS A 43 -6.58 -5.75 -12.38
C CYS A 43 -5.73 -7.03 -12.28
N PRO A 44 -6.20 -8.17 -12.81
CA PRO A 44 -5.48 -9.44 -12.70
C PRO A 44 -4.18 -9.48 -13.52
N ASP A 45 -4.12 -8.74 -14.64
CA ASP A 45 -2.98 -8.70 -15.57
C ASP A 45 -2.32 -7.30 -15.62
N PRO A 46 -1.75 -6.77 -14.51
CA PRO A 46 -1.22 -5.42 -14.46
C PRO A 46 -0.03 -5.20 -15.42
N ASP A 47 0.73 -6.26 -15.72
CA ASP A 47 1.88 -6.21 -16.62
C ASP A 47 1.51 -5.87 -18.07
N ARG A 48 0.22 -6.03 -18.43
CA ARG A 48 -0.31 -5.66 -19.75
C ARG A 48 -0.66 -4.18 -19.86
N LEU A 49 -0.62 -3.45 -18.74
CA LEU A 49 -0.93 -2.02 -18.68
C LEU A 49 0.35 -1.19 -18.69
N ALA A 50 0.54 -0.40 -19.75
CA ALA A 50 1.70 0.48 -19.89
C ALA A 50 1.90 1.41 -18.68
N ALA A 51 3.15 1.69 -18.29
CA ALA A 51 3.47 2.62 -17.19
C ALA A 51 2.76 2.28 -15.85
N THR A 52 2.56 0.99 -15.58
CA THR A 52 2.10 0.50 -14.27
C THR A 52 3.30 0.02 -13.47
N GLU A 53 3.50 0.59 -12.28
CA GLU A 53 4.49 0.12 -11.33
C GLU A 53 3.92 -1.10 -10.59
N PHE A 54 4.74 -2.12 -10.37
CA PHE A 54 4.34 -3.26 -9.55
C PHE A 54 5.18 -3.33 -8.28
N TYR A 55 4.49 -3.45 -7.15
CA TYR A 55 5.10 -3.66 -5.84
C TYR A 55 4.59 -4.95 -5.20
N ALA A 56 5.47 -5.92 -5.03
CA ALA A 56 5.13 -7.17 -4.37
C ALA A 56 4.88 -6.93 -2.87
N GLY A 57 3.64 -7.08 -2.40
CA GLY A 57 3.27 -6.81 -1.01
C GLY A 57 1.80 -6.49 -0.77
N LEU A 58 1.57 -5.91 0.41
CA LEU A 58 0.31 -5.32 0.84
C LEU A 58 0.42 -3.79 0.78
N LEU A 59 -0.40 -3.16 -0.05
CA LEU A 59 -0.60 -1.72 -0.02
C LEU A 59 -1.48 -1.35 1.17
N VAL A 60 -1.06 -0.35 1.93
CA VAL A 60 -1.81 0.18 3.07
C VAL A 60 -1.90 1.70 2.92
N PRO A 61 -3.06 2.23 2.49
CA PRO A 61 -3.34 3.66 2.53
C PRO A 61 -3.45 4.15 3.97
N ASP A 62 -3.32 5.46 4.16
CA ASP A 62 -3.57 6.11 5.46
C ASP A 62 -2.70 5.57 6.61
N PHE A 63 -1.53 5.02 6.30
CA PHE A 63 -0.59 4.54 7.32
C PHE A 63 0.00 5.73 8.09
N PRO A 64 0.38 5.57 9.39
CA PRO A 64 1.00 6.65 10.15
C PRO A 64 2.16 7.32 9.41
N ALA A 65 2.25 8.65 9.52
CA ALA A 65 3.32 9.42 8.88
C ALA A 65 4.72 8.98 9.32
N ASP A 66 4.87 8.63 10.60
CA ASP A 66 6.04 7.90 11.12
C ASP A 66 5.89 6.40 10.89
N TYR A 67 5.91 6.02 9.61
CA TYR A 67 5.65 4.66 9.17
C TYR A 67 6.68 3.66 9.69
N ARG A 68 7.91 4.09 9.99
CA ARG A 68 8.97 3.21 10.50
C ARG A 68 8.68 2.81 11.94
N ALA A 69 8.39 3.77 12.81
CA ALA A 69 8.06 3.48 14.20
C ALA A 69 6.80 2.62 14.33
N ALA A 70 5.77 2.92 13.53
CA ALA A 70 4.54 2.11 13.52
C ALA A 70 4.81 0.67 13.05
N PHE A 71 5.62 0.49 12.00
CA PHE A 71 6.00 -0.84 11.51
C PHE A 71 6.81 -1.64 12.53
N ASP A 72 7.77 -1.01 13.21
CA ASP A 72 8.56 -1.65 14.27
C ASP A 72 7.66 -2.07 15.44
N GLY A 73 6.68 -1.24 15.80
CA GLY A 73 5.66 -1.57 16.80
C GLY A 73 4.82 -2.79 16.40
N MET A 74 4.36 -2.87 15.15
CA MET A 74 3.64 -4.04 14.62
C MET A 74 4.50 -5.30 14.65
N ARG A 75 5.78 -5.18 14.29
CA ARG A 75 6.75 -6.29 14.32
C ARG A 75 6.99 -6.79 15.74
N ALA A 76 7.06 -5.89 16.72
CA ALA A 76 7.17 -6.25 18.13
C ALA A 76 5.89 -6.91 18.68
N ALA A 77 4.71 -6.44 18.26
CA ALA A 77 3.43 -7.01 18.67
C ALA A 77 3.22 -8.45 18.17
N ALA A 78 3.81 -8.79 17.02
CA ALA A 78 3.75 -10.13 16.41
C ALA A 78 2.31 -10.68 16.27
N LEU A 79 1.33 -9.79 16.04
CA LEU A 79 -0.05 -10.12 15.71
C LEU A 79 -0.29 -10.07 14.19
N PRO A 80 -1.38 -10.67 13.67
CA PRO A 80 -1.77 -10.50 12.27
C PRO A 80 -2.02 -9.03 11.92
N LEU A 81 -1.60 -8.62 10.73
CA LEU A 81 -1.84 -7.26 10.24
C LEU A 81 -3.33 -6.93 10.14
N SER A 82 -4.21 -7.93 9.93
CA SER A 82 -5.66 -7.74 9.96
C SER A 82 -6.18 -7.22 11.30
N GLU A 83 -5.50 -7.50 12.41
CA GLU A 83 -5.86 -7.02 13.76
C GLU A 83 -5.22 -5.66 14.07
N LEU A 84 -3.99 -5.45 13.58
CA LEU A 84 -3.18 -4.26 13.87
C LEU A 84 -3.58 -3.05 13.01
N LEU A 85 -3.82 -3.26 11.71
CA LEU A 85 -4.10 -2.17 10.76
C LEU A 85 -5.34 -1.34 11.11
N PRO A 86 -6.48 -1.92 11.54
CA PRO A 86 -7.66 -1.13 11.93
C PRO A 86 -7.39 -0.11 13.05
N GLN A 87 -6.40 -0.38 13.90
CA GLN A 87 -6.03 0.51 15.02
C GLN A 87 -4.93 1.51 14.64
N ALA A 88 -4.15 1.20 13.60
CA ALA A 88 -2.97 1.95 13.23
C ALA A 88 -3.23 3.00 12.13
N VAL A 89 -4.12 2.72 11.17
CA VAL A 89 -4.36 3.66 10.07
C VAL A 89 -5.06 4.91 10.58
N THR A 90 -4.69 6.06 10.01
CA THR A 90 -5.19 7.38 10.37
C THR A 90 -5.54 8.15 9.10
N PRO A 91 -6.77 8.67 8.94
CA PRO A 91 -7.16 9.43 7.76
C PRO A 91 -6.15 10.53 7.39
N GLY A 92 -5.73 10.57 6.12
CA GLY A 92 -4.72 11.52 5.66
C GLY A 92 -3.29 11.08 5.92
N GLY A 93 -3.08 9.83 6.31
CA GLY A 93 -1.78 9.21 6.43
C GLY A 93 -1.09 9.00 5.08
N VAL A 94 0.01 8.25 5.10
CA VAL A 94 0.82 7.99 3.90
C VAL A 94 0.47 6.64 3.28
N LEU A 95 0.64 6.51 1.97
CA LEU A 95 0.59 5.22 1.32
C LEU A 95 1.91 4.47 1.55
N VAL A 96 1.81 3.25 2.05
CA VAL A 96 2.97 2.34 2.18
C VAL A 96 2.72 1.03 1.46
N VAL A 97 3.81 0.34 1.14
CA VAL A 97 3.79 -1.09 0.82
C VAL A 97 4.57 -1.84 1.90
N ILE A 98 3.95 -2.92 2.40
CA ILE A 98 4.60 -3.90 3.27
C ILE A 98 4.88 -5.16 2.43
N SER A 99 6.14 -5.50 2.26
CA SER A 99 6.59 -6.67 1.49
C SER A 99 7.10 -7.78 2.42
N GLY A 100 7.35 -8.98 1.87
CA GLY A 100 7.92 -10.10 2.63
C GLY A 100 6.99 -10.64 3.71
N LEU A 101 5.68 -10.63 3.46
CA LEU A 101 4.64 -11.10 4.37
C LEU A 101 4.39 -12.59 4.20
N ASP A 102 3.92 -13.23 5.28
CA ASP A 102 3.12 -14.45 5.13
C ASP A 102 1.71 -14.02 4.68
N TYR A 103 1.36 -14.30 3.43
CA TYR A 103 0.09 -13.90 2.83
C TYR A 103 -1.11 -14.69 3.33
N GLU A 104 -0.89 -15.90 3.87
CA GLU A 104 -1.98 -16.73 4.39
C GLU A 104 -2.44 -16.20 5.74
N SER A 105 -1.48 -15.99 6.65
CA SER A 105 -1.77 -15.52 8.01
C SER A 105 -1.75 -13.99 8.17
N LEU A 106 -1.32 -13.26 7.12
CA LEU A 106 -1.08 -11.81 7.12
C LEU A 106 -0.14 -11.35 8.23
N ARG A 107 0.90 -12.14 8.52
CA ARG A 107 1.88 -11.83 9.56
C ARG A 107 3.16 -11.27 8.98
N LEU A 108 3.79 -10.40 9.75
CA LEU A 108 5.15 -9.97 9.49
C LEU A 108 6.10 -11.15 9.70
N THR A 109 7.07 -11.28 8.79
CA THR A 109 8.16 -12.25 8.85
C THR A 109 9.47 -11.51 9.15
N PRO A 110 10.57 -12.24 9.45
CA PRO A 110 11.88 -11.61 9.57
C PRO A 110 12.33 -10.84 8.33
N GLN A 111 11.82 -11.20 7.15
CA GLN A 111 12.12 -10.57 5.86
C GLN A 111 11.18 -9.42 5.51
N SER A 112 10.18 -9.13 6.36
CA SER A 112 9.23 -8.07 6.06
C SER A 112 9.91 -6.70 6.02
N GLN A 113 9.54 -5.90 5.03
CA GLN A 113 10.03 -4.53 4.86
C GLN A 113 8.85 -3.60 4.63
N ILE A 114 9.03 -2.33 5.01
CA ILE A 114 8.07 -1.26 4.73
C ILE A 114 8.72 -0.16 3.89
N ARG A 115 7.99 0.31 2.88
CA ARG A 115 8.38 1.46 2.07
C ARG A 115 7.20 2.41 1.89
N LYS A 116 7.45 3.70 2.10
CA LYS A 116 6.53 4.79 1.71
C LYS A 116 6.58 4.99 0.19
N LEU A 117 5.42 5.11 -0.45
CA LEU A 117 5.27 5.28 -1.89
C LEU A 117 4.98 6.73 -2.30
#